data_AF-A0A2W7S5A8-F1
#
_entry.id   AF-A0A2W7S5A8-F1
#
_cell.length_a   1.000
_cell.length_b   1.000
_cell.length_c   1.000
_cell.angle_alpha   90.00
_cell.angle_beta   90.00
_cell.angle_gamma   90.00
#
_symmetry.space_group_name_H-M   'P 1'
#
loop_
_entity.id
_entity.type
_entity.pdbx_description
1 polymer ?
#
loop_
_entity_poly.entity_id
_entity_poly.type
_entity_poly.pdbx_seq_one_letter_code
_entity_poly.pdbx_strand_id
1 'polypeptide(L)'
;MNKLKRFEQFSVVIAIGVVYFALLFKSIPIAILLLLFGLVIQVYIYFLYKKENRGREFLKSKIAPFIVGTFLIIFFFVKDSFF
;
A
#
# COMPACT_ATOMS: atom_id res chain seq x y z
N MET A 1 23.88 4.02 -4.41
CA MET A 1 22.42 4.21 -4.16
C MET A 1 22.16 4.04 -2.66
N ASN A 2 21.55 5.04 -2.01
CA ASN A 2 21.23 4.98 -0.58
C ASN A 2 20.37 3.74 -0.28
N LYS A 3 20.67 3.01 0.81
CA LYS A 3 19.93 1.80 1.22
C LYS A 3 18.41 2.03 1.24
N LEU A 4 17.97 3.24 1.61
CA LEU A 4 16.57 3.66 1.61
C LEU A 4 15.89 3.57 0.23
N LYS A 5 16.53 4.09 -0.83
CA LYS A 5 16.00 4.03 -2.21
C LYS A 5 15.86 2.60 -2.73
N ARG A 6 16.75 1.71 -2.31
CA ARG A 6 16.70 0.29 -2.69
C ARG A 6 15.48 -0.41 -2.06
N PHE A 7 15.17 -0.08 -0.80
CA PHE A 7 13.97 -0.58 -0.12
C PHE A 7 12.67 0.01 -0.69
N GLU A 8 12.65 1.29 -1.08
CA GLU A 8 11.50 1.88 -1.78
C GLU A 8 11.22 1.18 -3.11
N GLN A 9 12.24 0.96 -3.94
CA GLN A 9 12.06 0.26 -5.22
C GLN A 9 11.56 -1.17 -5.01
N PHE A 10 12.08 -1.87 -4.01
CA PHE A 10 11.64 -3.23 -3.68
C PHE A 10 10.16 -3.26 -3.24
N SER A 11 9.75 -2.30 -2.41
CA SER A 11 8.35 -2.12 -2.01
C SER A 11 7.42 -1.89 -3.20
N VAL A 12 7.84 -1.09 -4.19
CA VAL A 12 7.03 -0.78 -5.38
C VAL A 12 6.88 -2.02 -6.27
N VAL A 13 7.96 -2.77 -6.50
CA VAL A 13 7.90 -4.02 -7.28
C VAL A 13 6.98 -5.03 -6.63
N ILE A 14 7.06 -5.17 -5.30
CA ILE A 14 6.17 -6.01 -4.53
C ILE A 14 4.72 -5.56 -4.71
N ALA A 15 4.43 -4.27 -4.51
CA ALA A 15 3.07 -3.73 -4.66
C ALA A 15 2.46 -4.00 -6.05
N ILE A 16 3.25 -3.82 -7.11
CA ILE A 16 2.83 -4.13 -8.49
C ILE A 16 2.53 -5.62 -8.65
N GLY A 17 3.39 -6.49 -8.13
CA GLY A 17 3.20 -7.93 -8.16
C GLY A 17 1.91 -8.36 -7.47
N VAL A 18 1.60 -7.76 -6.32
CA VAL A 18 0.36 -8.11 -5.64
C VAL A 18 -0.86 -7.57 -6.40
N VAL A 19 -0.84 -6.34 -6.93
CA VAL A 19 -1.97 -5.80 -7.71
C VAL A 19 -2.26 -6.65 -8.94
N TYR A 20 -1.22 -7.14 -9.60
CA TYR A 20 -1.34 -8.06 -10.73
C TYR A 20 -2.03 -9.37 -10.32
N PHE A 21 -1.63 -9.97 -9.19
CA PHE A 21 -2.29 -11.16 -8.63
C PHE A 21 -3.75 -10.88 -8.20
N ALA A 22 -4.04 -9.71 -7.63
CA ALA A 22 -5.39 -9.31 -7.24
C ALA A 22 -6.35 -9.29 -8.45
N LEU A 23 -5.89 -8.68 -9.55
CA LEU A 23 -6.64 -8.57 -10.80
C LEU A 23 -6.88 -9.94 -11.46
N LEU A 24 -5.91 -10.85 -11.35
CA LEU A 24 -6.00 -12.18 -11.94
C LEU A 24 -7.02 -13.08 -11.23
N PHE A 25 -7.07 -13.01 -9.90
CA PHE A 25 -7.93 -13.87 -9.11
C PHE A 25 -9.35 -13.32 -8.88
N LYS A 26 -9.62 -12.03 -9.16
CA LYS A 26 -10.93 -11.37 -8.97
C LYS A 26 -11.62 -11.72 -7.64
N SER A 27 -10.84 -11.91 -6.59
CA SER A 27 -11.34 -12.42 -5.32
C SER A 27 -11.25 -11.33 -4.26
N ILE A 28 -12.40 -10.99 -3.70
CA ILE A 28 -12.55 -10.04 -2.58
C ILE A 28 -11.59 -10.36 -1.40
N PRO A 29 -11.45 -11.61 -0.92
CA PRO A 29 -10.50 -11.90 0.15
C PRO A 29 -9.03 -11.66 -0.24
N ILE A 30 -8.67 -11.83 -1.51
CA ILE A 30 -7.32 -11.54 -2.00
C ILE A 30 -7.07 -10.03 -2.04
N ALA A 31 -8.07 -9.23 -2.43
CA ALA A 31 -8.00 -7.77 -2.38
C ALA A 31 -7.82 -7.24 -0.94
N ILE A 32 -8.48 -7.84 0.05
CA ILE A 32 -8.28 -7.51 1.48
C ILE A 32 -6.86 -7.88 1.93
N LEU A 33 -6.37 -9.06 1.56
CA LEU A 33 -5.02 -9.52 1.91
C LEU A 33 -3.95 -8.56 1.37
N LEU A 34 -4.15 -8.10 0.13
CA LEU A 34 -3.34 -7.08 -0.53
C LEU A 34 -3.30 -5.76 0.24
N LEU A 35 -4.47 -5.31 0.70
CA LEU A 35 -4.62 -4.05 1.40
C LEU A 35 -3.87 -4.10 2.74
N LEU A 36 -4.08 -5.17 3.50
CA LEU A 36 -3.37 -5.44 4.74
C LEU A 36 -1.85 -5.50 4.52
N PHE A 37 -1.42 -6.14 3.45
CA PHE A 37 0.00 -6.24 3.12
C PHE A 37 0.61 -4.88 2.71
N GLY A 38 -0.10 -4.10 1.90
CA GLY A 38 0.28 -2.73 1.56
C GLY A 38 0.36 -1.82 2.79
N LEU A 39 -0.56 -1.99 3.74
CA LEU A 39 -0.56 -1.36 5.06
C LEU A 39 0.73 -1.65 5.84
N VAL A 40 1.08 -2.94 5.96
CA VAL A 40 2.28 -3.38 6.68
C VAL A 40 3.55 -2.81 6.05
N ILE A 41 3.65 -2.84 4.71
CA ILE A 41 4.79 -2.27 4.00
C ILE A 41 4.90 -0.77 4.22
N GLN A 42 3.79 -0.03 4.15
CA GLN A 42 3.82 1.41 4.39
C GLN A 42 4.20 1.77 5.83
N VAL A 43 3.69 1.03 6.83
CA VAL A 43 4.10 1.19 8.23
C VAL A 43 5.60 0.94 8.39
N TYR A 44 6.14 -0.07 7.72
CA TYR A 44 7.57 -0.37 7.72
C TYR A 44 8.39 0.77 7.11
N ILE A 45 7.98 1.31 5.96
CA ILE A 45 8.67 2.44 5.32
C ILE A 45 8.55 3.70 6.18
N TYR A 46 7.39 3.94 6.81
CA TYR A 46 7.23 5.04 7.76
C TYR A 46 8.20 4.92 8.94
N PHE A 47 8.39 3.71 9.49
CA PHE A 47 9.37 3.47 10.56
C PHE A 47 10.81 3.76 10.12
N LEU A 48 11.17 3.40 8.88
CA LEU A 48 12.46 3.75 8.27
C LEU A 48 12.63 5.26 8.15
N TYR A 49 11.62 5.98 7.64
CA TYR A 49 11.64 7.44 7.52
C TYR A 49 11.67 8.14 8.89
N LYS A 50 10.98 7.59 9.89
CA LYS A 50 11.00 8.10 11.27
C LYS A 50 12.40 7.96 11.88
N LYS A 51 13.12 6.87 11.61
CA LYS A 51 14.52 6.68 12.05
C LYS A 51 15.48 7.72 11.44
N GLU A 52 15.20 8.22 10.25
CA GLU A 52 16.00 9.29 9.61
C GLU A 52 15.49 10.71 9.93
N ASN A 53 14.60 10.91 10.93
CA ASN A 53 13.94 12.18 11.25
C ASN A 53 13.08 12.79 10.11
N ARG A 54 12.79 12.04 9.05
CA ARG A 54 11.99 12.48 7.88
C ARG A 54 10.53 11.98 7.92
N GLY A 55 10.07 11.48 9.06
CA GLY A 55 8.71 10.93 9.21
C GLY A 55 7.59 11.92 8.87
N ARG A 56 7.77 13.22 9.11
CA ARG A 56 6.78 14.26 8.75
C ARG A 56 6.65 14.47 7.23
N GLU A 57 7.75 14.41 6.49
CA GLU A 57 7.72 14.49 5.01
C GLU A 57 7.02 13.28 4.41
N PHE A 58 7.26 12.10 4.97
CA PHE A 58 6.59 10.87 4.57
C PHE A 58 5.08 10.96 4.79
N LEU A 59 4.64 11.39 5.97
CA LEU A 59 3.20 11.55 6.26
C LEU A 59 2.54 12.57 5.33
N LYS A 60 3.18 13.71 5.00
CA LYS A 60 2.56 14.68 4.08
C LYS A 60 2.41 14.13 2.66
N SER A 61 3.39 13.39 2.16
CA SER A 61 3.41 12.97 0.74
C SER A 61 2.78 11.60 0.49
N LYS A 62 2.87 10.67 1.44
CA LYS A 62 2.51 9.26 1.24
C LYS A 62 1.19 8.86 1.91
N ILE A 63 0.63 9.68 2.81
CA ILE A 63 -0.67 9.40 3.44
C ILE A 63 -1.85 9.65 2.50
N ALA A 64 -1.72 10.60 1.56
CA ALA A 64 -2.76 10.90 0.58
C ALA A 64 -3.07 9.70 -0.35
N PRO A 65 -2.08 9.07 -1.02
CA PRO A 65 -2.35 7.86 -1.82
C PRO A 65 -2.83 6.69 -0.95
N PHE A 66 -2.51 6.67 0.35
CA PHE A 66 -2.98 5.65 1.27
C PHE A 66 -4.46 5.79 1.61
N ILE A 67 -4.92 7.01 1.91
CA ILE A 67 -6.33 7.31 2.14
C ILE A 67 -7.13 7.00 0.88
N VAL A 68 -6.66 7.46 -0.28
CA VAL A 68 -7.34 7.22 -1.57
C VAL A 68 -7.45 5.74 -1.91
N GLY A 69 -6.36 4.96 -1.74
CA GLY A 69 -6.37 3.52 -1.98
C GLY A 69 -7.31 2.76 -1.04
N THR A 70 -7.34 3.14 0.25
CA THR A 70 -8.26 2.55 1.24
C THR A 70 -9.72 2.87 0.89
N PHE A 71 -10.00 4.13 0.51
CA PHE A 71 -11.35 4.57 0.15
C PHE A 71 -11.88 3.86 -1.11
N LEU A 72 -11.02 3.71 -2.13
CA LEU A 72 -11.34 2.97 -3.35
C LEU A 72 -11.72 1.51 -3.05
N ILE A 73 -11.00 0.85 -2.14
CA ILE A 73 -11.28 -0.55 -1.84
C ILE A 73 -12.54 -0.70 -0.99
N ILE A 74 -12.77 0.18 -0.02
CA ILE A 74 -14.06 0.23 0.71
C ILE A 74 -15.21 0.45 -0.28
N PHE A 75 -15.05 1.38 -1.23
CA PHE A 75 -16.05 1.63 -2.26
C PHE A 75 -16.31 0.38 -3.13
N PHE A 76 -15.27 -0.30 -3.61
CA PHE A 76 -15.42 -1.55 -4.36
C PHE A 76 -16.11 -2.64 -3.54
N PHE A 77 -15.78 -2.75 -2.25
CA PHE A 77 -16.37 -3.75 -1.35
C PHE A 77 -17.87 -3.51 -1.14
N VAL A 78 -18.26 -2.25 -0.91
CA VAL A 78 -19.67 -1.85 -0.79
C VAL A 78 -20.40 -2.10 -2.11
N LYS A 79 -19.78 -1.78 -3.26
CA LYS A 79 -20.37 -2.00 -4.58
C LYS A 79 -20.62 -3.48 -4.89
N ASP A 80 -19.66 -4.37 -4.57
CA ASP A 80 -19.78 -5.82 -4.79
C ASP A 80 -20.72 -6.50 -3.78
N SER A 81 -20.91 -5.93 -2.58
CA SER A 81 -21.84 -6.50 -1.58
C SER A 81 -23.30 -6.12 -1.83
N PHE A 82 -23.57 -5.11 -2.65
CA PHE A 82 -24.91 -4.57 -2.91
C PHE A 82 -25.49 -4.94 -4.29
N PHE A 83 -24.79 -5.73 -5.11
CA PHE A 83 -25.22 -6.23 -6.43
C PHE A 83 -25.15 -7.75 -6.48
#